data_AF-A0A1N7GMK3-F1
#
_entry.id   AF-A0A1N7GMK3-F1
#
_cell.length_a   1.000
_cell.length_b   1.000
_cell.length_c   1.000
_cell.angle_alpha   90.00
_cell.angle_beta   90.00
_cell.angle_gamma   90.00
#
_symmetry.space_group_name_H-M   'P 1'
#
loop_
_entity.id
_entity.type
_entity.pdbx_description
1 polymer ?
#
loop_
_entity_poly.entity_id
_entity_poly.type
_entity_poly.pdbx_seq_one_letter_code
_entity_poly.pdbx_strand_id
1 'polypeptide(L)'
;MNDPTDSTIVSIVQPPAEEYTQRTVTVDFLYLDNESCDRCMGTEDALETALERVAPILDALDVAITVRDIHVSTLEAAKTTQLAVSPTIRIDGQDIQPDYLENTCESCGEFCACEGDVDCRLWRYRGDEYTTAPVELLVESLVQAVTPKQMQFDGARETQAYQLSSNVKNFFTDTEDDTSECGCDC
;
A
#
# COMPACT_ATOMS: atom_id res chain seq x y z
N MET A 1 60.44 28.14 -13.79
CA MET A 1 58.98 28.30 -13.65
C MET A 1 58.40 26.93 -13.38
N ASN A 2 57.95 26.68 -12.16
CA ASN A 2 57.27 25.43 -11.80
C ASN A 2 55.78 25.74 -11.77
N ASP A 3 55.02 25.08 -12.64
CA ASP A 3 53.56 25.03 -12.57
C ASP A 3 53.17 23.58 -12.29
N PRO A 4 52.67 23.28 -11.08
CA PRO A 4 51.99 22.03 -10.83
C PRO A 4 50.61 22.33 -10.25
N THR A 5 49.54 22.09 -11.00
CA THR A 5 48.35 21.47 -10.42
C THR A 5 47.54 20.80 -11.52
N ASP A 6 48.04 19.65 -11.94
CA ASP A 6 47.27 18.60 -12.57
C ASP A 6 46.20 18.14 -11.56
N SER A 7 44.94 18.52 -11.81
CA SER A 7 43.80 18.19 -10.94
C SER A 7 43.36 16.74 -11.21
N THR A 8 44.16 15.79 -10.72
CA THR A 8 43.91 14.35 -10.86
C THR A 8 43.81 13.68 -9.50
N ILE A 9 42.83 14.04 -8.65
CA ILE A 9 42.59 13.33 -7.37
C ILE A 9 41.10 13.28 -6.98
N VAL A 10 40.19 13.04 -7.92
CA VAL A 10 38.83 12.61 -7.54
C VAL A 10 38.43 11.40 -8.38
N SER A 11 38.61 10.22 -7.81
CA SER A 11 37.96 9.00 -8.30
C SER A 11 36.62 8.88 -7.60
N ILE A 12 35.54 9.21 -8.31
CA ILE A 12 34.18 8.89 -7.89
C ILE A 12 34.00 7.40 -8.13
N VAL A 13 34.19 6.59 -7.09
CA VAL A 13 33.80 5.18 -7.11
C VAL A 13 32.33 5.14 -6.74
N GLN A 14 31.46 4.92 -7.73
CA GLN A 14 30.09 4.49 -7.45
C GLN A 14 30.16 3.06 -6.90
N PRO A 15 29.73 2.80 -5.66
CA PRO A 15 29.57 1.42 -5.21
C PRO A 15 28.58 0.75 -6.18
N PRO A 16 28.81 -0.51 -6.59
CA PRO A 16 27.83 -1.25 -7.35
C PRO A 16 26.54 -1.23 -6.53
N ALA A 17 25.44 -0.81 -7.16
CA ALA A 17 24.11 -0.96 -6.58
C ALA A 17 23.98 -2.43 -6.23
N GLU A 18 23.96 -2.77 -4.94
CA GLU A 18 23.42 -4.07 -4.54
C GLU A 18 22.08 -4.20 -5.26
N GLU A 19 21.89 -5.29 -6.01
CA GLU A 19 20.75 -5.49 -6.90
C GLU A 19 19.47 -5.08 -6.17
N TYR A 20 18.95 -3.90 -6.52
CA TYR A 20 17.68 -3.42 -5.98
C TYR A 20 16.62 -4.35 -6.53
N THR A 21 16.21 -5.30 -5.71
CA THR A 21 15.09 -6.19 -6.04
C THR A 21 13.83 -5.37 -5.87
N GLN A 22 13.25 -4.98 -7.00
CA GLN A 22 11.98 -4.28 -7.04
C GLN A 22 10.97 -5.05 -6.18
N ARG A 23 10.40 -4.37 -5.18
CA ARG A 23 9.44 -5.03 -4.29
C ARG A 23 8.21 -5.40 -5.11
N THR A 24 7.73 -6.63 -4.97
CA THR A 24 6.49 -7.08 -5.60
C THR A 24 5.44 -7.35 -4.54
N VAL A 25 4.25 -6.77 -4.69
CA VAL A 25 3.07 -7.06 -3.88
C VAL A 25 2.15 -8.00 -4.66
N THR A 26 1.66 -9.04 -4.00
CA THR A 26 0.73 -10.00 -4.63
C THR A 26 -0.69 -9.68 -4.24
N VAL A 27 -1.58 -9.57 -5.22
CA VAL A 27 -3.02 -9.38 -5.01
C VAL A 27 -3.74 -10.62 -5.52
N ASP A 28 -4.44 -11.33 -4.64
CA ASP A 28 -5.27 -12.47 -5.02
C ASP A 28 -6.73 -12.06 -5.04
N PHE A 29 -7.39 -12.28 -6.17
CA PHE A 29 -8.83 -12.18 -6.31
C PHE A 29 -9.43 -13.59 -6.36
N LEU A 30 -10.09 -13.99 -5.27
CA LEU A 30 -10.73 -15.30 -5.15
C LEU A 30 -12.25 -15.15 -5.34
N TYR A 31 -12.82 -15.95 -6.24
CA TYR A 31 -14.25 -15.89 -6.57
C TYR A 31 -14.83 -17.26 -6.90
N LEU A 32 -16.15 -17.38 -6.77
CA LEU A 32 -16.91 -18.57 -7.16
C LEU A 32 -17.37 -18.53 -8.63
N ASP A 33 -17.75 -17.36 -9.13
CA ASP A 33 -18.24 -17.17 -10.50
C ASP A 33 -18.04 -15.70 -10.90
N ASN A 34 -17.18 -15.41 -11.88
CA ASN A 34 -16.97 -14.06 -12.41
C ASN A 34 -17.58 -13.86 -13.82
N GLU A 35 -18.47 -14.75 -14.24
CA GLU A 35 -19.16 -14.63 -15.53
C GLU A 35 -20.66 -14.30 -15.34
N SER A 36 -21.27 -14.76 -14.25
CA SER A 36 -22.72 -14.62 -14.02
C SER A 36 -23.08 -13.95 -12.70
N CYS A 37 -22.16 -13.82 -11.75
CA CYS A 37 -22.43 -13.21 -10.44
C CYS A 37 -22.03 -11.72 -10.41
N ASP A 38 -23.03 -10.84 -10.31
CA ASP A 38 -22.85 -9.38 -10.28
C ASP A 38 -21.90 -8.91 -9.18
N ARG A 39 -21.88 -9.62 -8.03
CA ARG A 39 -20.98 -9.27 -6.92
C ARG A 39 -19.53 -9.56 -7.21
N CYS A 40 -19.23 -10.68 -7.87
CA CYS A 40 -17.88 -11.06 -8.24
C CYS A 40 -17.38 -10.17 -9.38
N MET A 41 -18.16 -10.03 -10.46
CA MET A 41 -17.85 -9.15 -11.59
C MET A 41 -17.64 -7.71 -11.13
N GLY A 42 -18.58 -7.16 -10.36
CA GLY A 42 -18.46 -5.78 -9.88
C GLY A 42 -17.31 -5.57 -8.87
N THR A 43 -16.84 -6.62 -8.21
CA THR A 43 -15.63 -6.56 -7.36
C THR A 43 -14.35 -6.63 -8.20
N GLU A 44 -14.34 -7.40 -9.28
CA GLU A 44 -13.26 -7.45 -10.27
C GLU A 44 -13.09 -6.08 -10.96
N ASP A 45 -14.18 -5.51 -11.48
CA ASP A 45 -14.20 -4.16 -12.09
C ASP A 45 -13.67 -3.09 -11.12
N ALA A 46 -14.07 -3.19 -9.86
CA ALA A 46 -13.61 -2.27 -8.82
C ALA A 46 -12.12 -2.44 -8.51
N LEU A 47 -11.60 -3.68 -8.55
CA LEU A 47 -10.19 -3.98 -8.37
C LEU A 47 -9.35 -3.43 -9.52
N GLU A 48 -9.78 -3.62 -10.78
CA GLU A 48 -9.13 -3.04 -11.95
C GLU A 48 -9.07 -1.51 -11.82
N THR A 49 -10.19 -0.88 -11.49
CA THR A 49 -10.26 0.57 -11.26
C THR A 49 -9.32 1.02 -10.14
N ALA A 50 -9.21 0.24 -9.06
CA ALA A 50 -8.32 0.55 -7.95
C ALA A 50 -6.84 0.46 -8.36
N LEU A 51 -6.47 -0.57 -9.13
CA LEU A 51 -5.12 -0.76 -9.67
C LEU A 51 -4.71 0.41 -10.57
N GLU A 52 -5.59 0.86 -11.46
CA GLU A 52 -5.37 2.05 -12.30
C GLU A 52 -5.13 3.30 -11.45
N ARG A 53 -5.91 3.50 -10.38
CA ARG A 53 -5.79 4.66 -9.48
C ARG A 53 -4.49 4.66 -8.69
N VAL A 54 -3.95 3.50 -8.32
CA VAL A 54 -2.70 3.41 -7.55
C VAL A 54 -1.45 3.35 -8.44
N ALA A 55 -1.57 3.06 -9.74
CA ALA A 55 -0.43 2.94 -10.65
C ALA A 55 0.61 4.08 -10.54
N PRO A 56 0.22 5.38 -10.50
CA PRO A 56 1.19 6.45 -10.34
C PRO A 56 1.99 6.40 -9.02
N ILE A 57 1.40 5.85 -7.96
CA ILE A 57 2.05 5.68 -6.66
C ILE A 57 3.04 4.50 -6.73
N LEU A 58 2.65 3.42 -7.39
CA LEU A 58 3.50 2.24 -7.58
C LEU A 58 4.76 2.59 -8.38
N ASP A 59 4.59 3.34 -9.47
CA ASP A 59 5.68 3.84 -10.31
C ASP A 59 6.63 4.74 -9.50
N ALA A 60 6.07 5.63 -8.67
CA ALA A 60 6.87 6.53 -7.84
C ALA A 60 7.66 5.80 -6.73
N LEU A 61 7.17 4.65 -6.27
CA LEU A 61 7.81 3.84 -5.22
C LEU A 61 8.69 2.71 -5.77
N ASP A 62 8.72 2.52 -7.09
CA ASP A 62 9.33 1.36 -7.76
C ASP A 62 8.84 0.02 -7.16
N VAL A 63 7.51 -0.12 -7.04
CA VAL A 63 6.85 -1.32 -6.53
C VAL A 63 6.01 -1.96 -7.64
N ALA A 64 6.24 -3.24 -7.90
CA ALA A 64 5.42 -4.02 -8.82
C ALA A 64 4.20 -4.63 -8.10
N ILE A 65 3.11 -4.83 -8.84
CA ILE A 65 1.96 -5.64 -8.40
C ILE A 65 1.80 -6.85 -9.33
N THR A 66 1.60 -8.03 -8.74
CA THR A 66 1.13 -9.23 -9.46
C THR A 66 -0.29 -9.53 -9.01
N VAL A 67 -1.24 -9.51 -9.94
CA VAL A 67 -2.63 -9.92 -9.69
C VAL A 67 -2.79 -11.39 -10.07
N ARG A 68 -3.48 -12.17 -9.24
CA ARG A 68 -3.82 -13.57 -9.51
C ARG A 68 -5.33 -13.77 -9.34
N ASP A 69 -5.96 -14.13 -10.43
CA ASP A 69 -7.37 -14.51 -10.45
C ASP A 69 -7.50 -16.00 -10.11
N ILE A 70 -8.16 -16.29 -8.99
CA ILE A 70 -8.26 -17.63 -8.43
C ILE A 70 -9.73 -18.03 -8.43
N HIS A 71 -10.15 -18.67 -9.52
CA HIS A 71 -11.47 -19.27 -9.62
C HIS A 71 -11.57 -20.51 -8.70
N VAL A 72 -12.49 -20.46 -7.75
CA VAL A 72 -12.76 -21.54 -6.78
C VAL A 72 -14.04 -22.27 -7.18
N SER A 73 -13.90 -23.24 -8.09
CA SER A 73 -15.02 -23.99 -8.66
C SER A 73 -15.41 -25.26 -7.92
N THR A 74 -14.65 -25.67 -6.89
CA THR A 74 -14.90 -26.90 -6.12
C THR A 74 -14.66 -26.71 -4.63
N LEU A 75 -15.30 -27.57 -3.82
CA LEU A 75 -15.10 -27.57 -2.37
C LEU A 75 -13.64 -27.85 -1.98
N GLU A 76 -12.95 -28.75 -2.68
CA GLU A 76 -11.54 -29.05 -2.42
C GLU A 76 -10.64 -27.87 -2.79
N ALA A 77 -10.96 -27.14 -3.86
CA ALA A 77 -10.29 -25.87 -4.17
C ALA A 77 -10.52 -24.84 -3.06
N ALA A 78 -11.76 -24.69 -2.56
CA ALA A 78 -12.08 -23.76 -1.47
C ALA A 78 -11.30 -24.07 -0.19
N LYS A 79 -11.18 -25.35 0.18
CA LYS A 79 -10.34 -25.78 1.32
C LYS A 79 -8.86 -25.49 1.08
N THR A 80 -8.36 -25.78 -0.12
CA THR A 80 -6.95 -25.60 -0.48
C THR A 80 -6.54 -24.13 -0.50
N THR A 81 -7.41 -23.26 -1.00
CA THR A 81 -7.19 -21.80 -1.01
C THR A 81 -7.63 -21.14 0.29
N GLN A 82 -8.22 -21.90 1.22
CA GLN A 82 -8.80 -21.41 2.46
C GLN A 82 -9.81 -20.28 2.21
N LEU A 83 -10.60 -20.38 1.15
CA LEU A 83 -11.64 -19.40 0.85
C LEU A 83 -12.76 -19.52 1.88
N ALA A 84 -12.93 -18.48 2.69
CA ALA A 84 -14.01 -18.42 3.68
C ALA A 84 -15.31 -17.88 3.07
N VAL A 85 -15.21 -16.83 2.25
CA VAL A 85 -16.36 -16.15 1.64
C VAL A 85 -15.98 -15.63 0.25
N SER A 86 -16.93 -15.54 -0.67
CA SER A 86 -16.72 -14.99 -2.02
C SER A 86 -17.53 -13.72 -2.26
N PRO A 87 -17.03 -12.76 -3.06
CA PRO A 87 -15.64 -12.64 -3.53
C PRO A 87 -14.69 -12.26 -2.39
N THR A 88 -13.40 -12.55 -2.51
CA THR A 88 -12.36 -12.16 -1.53
C THR A 88 -11.14 -11.58 -2.23
N ILE A 89 -10.63 -10.47 -1.70
CA ILE A 89 -9.37 -9.86 -2.14
C ILE A 89 -8.35 -10.01 -1.01
N ARG A 90 -7.18 -10.55 -1.34
CA ARG A 90 -6.05 -10.66 -0.42
C ARG A 90 -4.87 -9.88 -0.96
N ILE A 91 -4.15 -9.20 -0.08
CA ILE A 91 -2.88 -8.55 -0.40
C ILE A 91 -1.78 -9.21 0.42
N ASP A 92 -0.75 -9.70 -0.25
CA ASP A 92 0.32 -10.51 0.33
C ASP A 92 -0.21 -11.67 1.20
N GLY A 93 -1.28 -12.32 0.70
CA GLY A 93 -1.94 -13.46 1.36
C GLY A 93 -2.92 -13.09 2.49
N GLN A 94 -3.03 -11.82 2.86
CA GLN A 94 -3.92 -11.34 3.91
C GLN A 94 -5.21 -10.76 3.32
N ASP A 95 -6.37 -11.24 3.77
CA ASP A 95 -7.67 -10.64 3.42
C ASP A 95 -7.71 -9.17 3.87
N ILE A 96 -8.15 -8.28 2.99
CA ILE A 96 -8.26 -6.83 3.24
C ILE A 96 -9.34 -6.48 4.29
N GLN A 97 -10.30 -7.38 4.53
CA GLN A 97 -11.34 -7.23 5.54
C GLN A 97 -11.73 -8.61 6.13
N PRO A 98 -10.92 -9.16 7.05
CA PRO A 98 -11.07 -10.54 7.54
C PRO A 98 -12.31 -10.79 8.40
N ASP A 99 -12.87 -9.74 9.03
CA ASP A 99 -14.16 -9.80 9.74
C ASP A 99 -15.29 -9.58 8.72
N TYR A 100 -15.59 -10.61 7.95
CA TYR A 100 -16.54 -10.55 6.85
C TYR A 100 -17.99 -10.69 7.32
N LEU A 101 -18.87 -10.09 6.53
CA LEU A 101 -20.31 -10.32 6.60
C LEU A 101 -20.80 -11.09 5.38
N GLU A 102 -21.96 -11.70 5.53
CA GLU A 102 -22.63 -12.45 4.48
C GLU A 102 -24.11 -12.06 4.43
N ASN A 103 -24.65 -12.01 3.22
CA ASN A 103 -26.08 -12.01 3.00
C ASN A 103 -26.41 -12.65 1.66
N THR A 104 -27.70 -12.90 1.45
CA THR A 104 -28.20 -13.60 0.27
C THR A 104 -27.80 -12.89 -1.01
N CYS A 105 -27.21 -13.68 -1.92
CA CYS A 105 -26.80 -13.27 -3.24
C CYS A 105 -27.77 -13.87 -4.26
N GLU A 106 -28.61 -13.01 -4.84
CA GLU A 106 -29.60 -13.43 -5.83
C GLU A 106 -28.94 -14.10 -7.04
N SER A 107 -27.83 -13.54 -7.56
CA SER A 107 -27.11 -14.10 -8.71
C SER A 107 -26.58 -15.51 -8.42
N CYS A 108 -25.92 -15.71 -7.27
CA CYS A 108 -25.43 -17.05 -6.92
C CYS A 108 -26.57 -18.02 -6.66
N GLY A 109 -27.68 -17.58 -6.07
CA GLY A 109 -28.87 -18.42 -5.85
C GLY A 109 -29.51 -18.90 -7.15
N GLU A 110 -29.54 -18.08 -8.19
CA GLU A 110 -30.14 -18.44 -9.49
C GLU A 110 -29.34 -19.52 -10.24
N PHE A 111 -28.01 -19.46 -10.17
CA PHE A 111 -27.13 -20.37 -10.92
C PHE A 111 -26.62 -21.56 -10.10
N CYS A 112 -26.84 -21.56 -8.78
CA CYS A 112 -26.42 -22.66 -7.94
C CYS A 112 -27.23 -23.93 -8.21
N ALA A 113 -26.54 -25.07 -8.35
CA ALA A 113 -27.19 -26.38 -8.36
C ALA A 113 -27.64 -26.86 -6.96
N CYS A 114 -27.62 -25.97 -5.96
CA CYS A 114 -27.97 -26.27 -4.58
C CYS A 114 -29.46 -26.05 -4.29
N GLU A 115 -29.99 -26.81 -3.34
CA GLU A 115 -31.35 -26.58 -2.80
C GLU A 115 -31.28 -25.50 -1.71
N GLY A 116 -31.17 -24.22 -2.10
CA GLY A 116 -31.19 -23.09 -1.17
C GLY A 116 -30.54 -21.81 -1.69
N ASP A 117 -30.67 -20.75 -0.90
CA ASP A 117 -30.01 -19.47 -1.14
C ASP A 117 -28.51 -19.56 -0.83
N VAL A 118 -27.71 -18.85 -1.62
CA VAL A 118 -26.26 -18.71 -1.39
C VAL A 118 -26.00 -17.35 -0.80
N ASP A 119 -25.47 -17.31 0.42
CA ASP A 119 -25.00 -16.07 1.02
C ASP A 119 -23.56 -15.77 0.53
N CYS A 120 -23.33 -14.54 0.08
CA CYS A 120 -22.02 -14.06 -0.38
C CYS A 120 -21.58 -12.84 0.41
N ARG A 121 -20.31 -12.47 0.24
CA ARG A 121 -19.67 -11.39 0.98
C ARG A 121 -20.45 -10.08 0.87
N LEU A 122 -20.54 -9.40 2.00
CA LEU A 122 -20.79 -7.96 2.09
C LEU A 122 -19.53 -7.25 2.56
N TRP A 123 -19.28 -6.11 1.94
CA TRP A 123 -18.17 -5.23 2.27
C TRP A 123 -18.66 -4.09 3.13
N ARG A 124 -17.96 -3.81 4.24
CA ARG A 124 -18.22 -2.62 5.04
C ARG A 124 -17.20 -1.55 4.71
N TYR A 125 -17.66 -0.33 4.43
CA TYR A 125 -16.77 0.78 4.19
C TYR A 125 -17.41 2.09 4.61
N ARG A 126 -16.71 2.88 5.43
CA ARG A 126 -17.13 4.20 5.92
C ARG A 126 -18.53 4.25 6.55
N GLY A 127 -18.96 3.15 7.15
CA GLY A 127 -20.24 3.03 7.85
C GLY A 127 -21.37 2.43 7.01
N ASP A 128 -21.15 2.21 5.72
CA ASP A 128 -22.12 1.62 4.79
C ASP A 128 -21.72 0.18 4.40
N GLU A 129 -22.71 -0.58 3.92
CA GLU A 129 -22.55 -1.94 3.41
C GLU A 129 -22.71 -1.97 1.89
N TYR A 130 -21.86 -2.75 1.23
CA TYR A 130 -21.79 -2.87 -0.23
C TYR A 130 -21.74 -4.33 -0.65
N THR A 131 -22.42 -4.64 -1.75
CA THR A 131 -22.43 -5.99 -2.33
C THR A 131 -21.21 -6.26 -3.22
N THR A 132 -20.53 -5.21 -3.66
CA THR A 132 -19.24 -5.23 -4.38
C THR A 132 -18.21 -4.47 -3.57
N ALA A 133 -16.92 -4.80 -3.72
CA ALA A 133 -15.88 -4.09 -2.99
C ALA A 133 -15.81 -2.63 -3.45
N PRO A 134 -15.94 -1.63 -2.55
CA PRO A 134 -15.79 -0.23 -2.93
C PRO A 134 -14.38 0.05 -3.44
N VAL A 135 -14.26 0.77 -4.56
CA VAL A 135 -12.96 1.13 -5.15
C VAL A 135 -12.06 1.83 -4.13
N GLU A 136 -12.62 2.72 -3.31
CA GLU A 136 -11.86 3.48 -2.32
C GLU A 136 -11.30 2.58 -1.20
N LEU A 137 -12.03 1.53 -0.79
CA LEU A 137 -11.53 0.52 0.15
C LEU A 137 -10.33 -0.23 -0.44
N LEU A 138 -10.41 -0.60 -1.71
CA LEU A 138 -9.33 -1.28 -2.42
C LEU A 138 -8.10 -0.38 -2.58
N VAL A 139 -8.29 0.88 -2.98
CA VAL A 139 -7.22 1.87 -3.07
C VAL A 139 -6.54 2.05 -1.71
N GLU A 140 -7.30 2.23 -0.63
CA GLU A 140 -6.74 2.36 0.73
C GLU A 140 -5.92 1.13 1.12
N SER A 141 -6.42 -0.08 0.82
CA SER A 141 -5.74 -1.33 1.13
C SER A 141 -4.44 -1.50 0.34
N LEU A 142 -4.45 -1.19 -0.97
CA LEU A 142 -3.29 -1.26 -1.85
C LEU A 142 -2.21 -0.25 -1.43
N VAL A 143 -2.59 1.00 -1.17
CA VAL A 143 -1.65 2.04 -0.71
C VAL A 143 -1.00 1.65 0.61
N GLN A 144 -1.77 1.12 1.55
CA GLN A 144 -1.25 0.63 2.83
C GLN A 144 -0.25 -0.52 2.67
N ALA A 145 -0.45 -1.41 1.69
CA ALA A 145 0.42 -2.55 1.47
C ALA A 145 1.77 -2.16 0.85
N VAL A 146 1.77 -1.21 -0.08
CA VAL A 146 2.98 -0.76 -0.78
C VAL A 146 3.80 0.25 0.00
N THR A 147 3.14 1.00 0.89
CA THR A 147 3.83 1.91 1.79
C THR A 147 4.54 1.11 2.88
N PRO A 148 5.81 1.42 3.22
CA PRO A 148 6.45 0.82 4.39
C PRO A 148 5.58 1.06 5.61
N LYS A 149 5.18 -0.01 6.31
CA LYS A 149 4.59 0.15 7.64
C LYS A 149 5.57 1.02 8.41
N GLN A 150 5.13 2.18 8.90
CA GLN A 150 5.92 2.90 9.90
C GLN A 150 6.31 1.84 10.92
N MET A 151 7.61 1.70 11.20
CA MET A 151 8.03 0.97 12.39
C MET A 151 7.15 1.52 13.49
N GLN A 152 6.19 0.73 13.95
CA GLN A 152 5.55 1.02 15.20
C GLN A 152 6.74 0.97 16.14
N PHE A 153 7.22 2.15 16.53
CA PHE A 153 8.05 2.25 17.71
C PHE A 153 7.14 1.68 18.79
N ASP A 154 7.28 0.38 19.05
CA ASP A 154 6.76 -0.28 20.24
C ASP A 154 7.46 0.42 21.39
N GLY A 155 6.84 1.50 21.81
CA GLY A 155 7.43 2.49 22.66
C GLY A 155 6.30 3.11 23.44
N ALA A 156 6.18 2.68 24.69
CA ALA A 156 6.12 3.66 25.76
C ALA A 156 7.13 4.76 25.38
N ARG A 157 6.61 5.86 24.82
CA ARG A 157 7.39 7.02 24.46
C ARG A 157 7.87 7.54 25.82
N GLU A 158 9.02 7.08 26.28
CA GLU A 158 9.77 7.88 27.24
C GLU A 158 9.85 9.25 26.58
N THR A 159 9.29 10.24 27.27
CA THR A 159 9.34 11.64 26.85
C THR A 159 10.80 12.02 26.75
N GLN A 160 11.42 11.75 25.60
CA GLN A 160 12.71 12.31 25.25
C GLN A 160 12.48 13.81 25.26
N ALA A 161 13.07 14.47 26.26
CA ALA A 161 13.05 15.91 26.36
C ALA A 161 13.51 16.48 25.01
N TYR A 162 12.73 17.42 24.48
CA TYR A 162 13.03 18.06 23.20
C TYR A 162 14.48 18.56 23.19
N GLN A 163 15.26 18.07 22.23
CA GLN A 163 16.66 18.45 22.03
C GLN A 163 16.78 19.07 20.63
N LEU A 164 17.10 20.36 20.58
CA LEU A 164 17.45 21.04 19.34
C LEU A 164 18.71 20.38 18.73
N SER A 165 18.57 19.88 17.51
CA SER A 165 19.68 19.32 16.75
C SER A 165 20.72 20.39 16.40
N SER A 166 21.98 19.97 16.29
CA SER A 166 23.08 20.89 16.02
C SER A 166 22.92 21.64 14.69
N ASN A 167 22.32 21.01 13.67
CA ASN A 167 22.07 21.69 12.39
C ASN A 167 21.08 22.85 12.51
N VAL A 168 20.03 22.72 13.34
CA VAL A 168 19.04 23.77 13.57
C VAL A 168 19.66 24.90 14.40
N LYS A 169 20.43 24.56 15.44
CA LYS A 169 21.17 25.56 16.23
C LYS A 169 22.09 26.39 15.32
N ASN A 170 22.89 25.71 14.52
CA ASN A 170 23.89 26.35 13.67
C ASN A 170 23.25 27.24 12.58
N PHE A 171 22.09 26.85 12.05
CA PHE A 171 21.35 27.65 11.07
C PHE A 171 20.93 29.03 11.59
N PHE A 172 20.68 29.15 12.91
CA PHE A 172 20.20 30.39 13.53
C PHE A 172 21.29 31.17 14.29
N THR A 173 22.52 30.67 14.39
CA THR A 173 23.62 31.35 15.09
C THR A 173 24.49 32.27 14.22
N ASP A 174 24.25 32.36 12.90
CA ASP A 174 25.07 33.20 11.99
C ASP A 174 24.48 34.60 11.71
N THR A 175 23.58 35.12 12.56
CA THR A 175 22.94 36.44 12.34
C THR A 175 23.08 37.46 13.47
N GLU A 176 23.94 37.22 14.48
CA GLU A 176 24.10 38.16 15.60
C GLU A 176 25.50 38.79 15.76
N ASP A 177 26.31 38.85 14.70
CA ASP A 177 27.57 39.61 14.70
C ASP A 177 27.67 40.53 13.48
N ASP A 178 26.85 41.60 13.45
CA ASP A 178 27.18 42.80 12.66
C ASP A 178 26.49 44.07 13.20
N THR A 179 26.60 44.33 14.51
CA THR A 179 26.54 45.71 15.01
C THR A 179 27.93 46.09 15.50
N SER A 180 28.80 46.34 14.52
CA SER A 180 30.02 47.12 14.74
C SER A 180 29.65 48.50 15.28
N GLU A 181 30.36 48.89 16.35
CA GLU A 181 30.39 50.24 16.89
C GLU A 181 30.56 51.27 15.76
N CYS A 182 29.54 52.08 15.51
CA CYS A 182 29.72 53.36 14.86
C CYS A 182 29.49 54.45 15.90
N GLY A 183 30.47 54.59 16.78
CA GLY A 183 30.69 55.84 17.50
C GLY A 183 31.22 56.88 16.52
N CYS A 184 30.43 57.91 16.24
CA CYS A 184 30.92 59.20 15.76
C CYS A 184 30.27 60.29 16.59
N ASP A 185 31.10 60.81 17.49
CA ASP A 185 30.96 62.05 18.24
C ASP A 185 31.11 63.26 17.29
N CYS A 186 30.42 64.36 17.61
CA CYS A 186 30.45 65.71 16.98
C CYS A 186 29.78 65.90 15.60
#